data_AF-A0A7C5RDR8-F1
#
_entry.id   AF-A0A7C5RDR8-F1
#
_cell.length_a   1.000
_cell.length_b   1.000
_cell.length_c   1.000
_cell.angle_alpha   90.00
_cell.angle_beta   90.00
_cell.angle_gamma   90.00
#
_symmetry.space_group_name_H-M   'P 1'
#
loop_
_entity.id
_entity.type
_entity.pdbx_description
1 polymer ?
#
loop_
_entity_poly.entity_id
_entity_poly.type
_entity_poly.pdbx_seq_one_letter_code
_entity_poly.pdbx_strand_id
1 'polypeptide(L)'
;MVAGSVRTPFLDLKNEALLRAHVHAEWLAATGLALRDSVETLIDTNQGDLPLFPEVQDQLRLTSQAQENLLQRLRRVFADDWEYLSATGWFGEDWLRKVVEGAPQAFDRAFDTWRELYRSAMTLHAEGLKRSDPRNPPAEREEGLRLIREAQRQMDLLLQRDVAREEGDFYPYRYLASEEFLPGYNLMALPVRAFVPRKEGEYVSRPRTLAITEFAPGNVLYHQGGEWTARRLLSPPGGLKSRFRELWGCSRCGHVAPPRAEVCPQCGASLDGNNLRKRRWWTWWASPCRPRCG
;
A
#
# COMPACT_ATOMS: atom_id res chain seq x y z
N MET A 1 9.54 39.98 4.55
CA MET A 1 9.32 39.34 3.23
C MET A 1 10.48 38.40 2.98
N VAL A 2 10.30 37.09 3.14
CA VAL A 2 11.34 36.10 2.82
C VAL A 2 11.13 35.72 1.36
N ALA A 3 12.04 36.16 0.49
CA ALA A 3 12.07 35.78 -0.93
C ALA A 3 12.47 34.30 -1.03
N GLY A 4 11.52 33.40 -0.81
CA GLY A 4 11.70 31.97 -1.01
C GLY A 4 11.66 31.68 -2.51
N SER A 5 12.82 31.43 -3.12
CA SER A 5 12.86 30.79 -4.43
C SER A 5 12.32 29.37 -4.28
N VAL A 6 11.08 29.15 -4.71
CA VAL A 6 10.49 27.81 -4.77
C VAL A 6 11.22 27.06 -5.89
N ARG A 7 12.09 26.11 -5.52
CA ARG A 7 12.65 25.17 -6.51
C ARG A 7 11.51 24.32 -7.04
N THR A 8 11.34 24.32 -8.36
CA THR A 8 10.39 23.44 -9.02
C THR A 8 10.71 21.99 -8.63
N PRO A 9 9.74 21.20 -8.16
CA PRO A 9 9.97 19.80 -7.85
C PRO A 9 10.49 19.08 -9.10
N PHE A 10 11.67 18.46 -8.98
CA PHE A 10 12.27 17.69 -10.05
C PHE A 10 11.72 16.27 -10.00
N LEU A 11 10.92 15.89 -11.00
CA LEU A 11 10.45 14.51 -11.16
C LEU A 11 11.59 13.68 -11.77
N ASP A 12 12.17 12.79 -10.98
CA ASP A 12 13.15 11.81 -11.49
C ASP A 12 12.40 10.71 -12.27
N LEU A 13 12.38 10.83 -13.60
CA LEU A 13 11.76 9.84 -14.50
C LEU A 13 12.44 8.47 -14.43
N LYS A 14 13.64 8.36 -13.82
CA LYS A 14 14.28 7.06 -13.53
C LYS A 14 13.66 6.34 -12.33
N ASN A 15 12.64 6.92 -11.70
CA ASN A 15 11.89 6.24 -10.65
C ASN A 15 10.86 5.27 -11.25
N GLU A 16 11.18 3.98 -11.25
CA GLU A 16 10.30 2.92 -11.75
C GLU A 16 8.91 2.95 -11.10
N ALA A 17 8.82 3.18 -9.78
CA ALA A 17 7.54 3.18 -9.07
C ALA A 17 6.64 4.32 -9.57
N LEU A 18 7.23 5.49 -9.86
CA LEU A 18 6.51 6.62 -10.44
C LEU A 18 5.96 6.27 -11.83
N LEU A 19 6.78 5.71 -12.73
CA LEU A 19 6.31 5.34 -14.05
C LEU A 19 5.25 4.24 -13.99
N ARG A 20 5.43 3.24 -13.12
CA ARG A 20 4.48 2.16 -12.91
C ARG A 20 3.10 2.70 -12.48
N ALA A 21 3.06 3.64 -11.56
CA ALA A 21 1.81 4.27 -11.13
C ALA A 21 1.09 4.99 -12.29
N HIS A 22 1.83 5.61 -13.22
CA HIS A 22 1.24 6.23 -14.41
C HIS A 22 0.70 5.18 -15.40
N VAL A 23 1.44 4.08 -15.59
CA VAL A 23 0.95 2.94 -16.39
C VAL A 23 -0.33 2.36 -15.80
N HIS A 24 -0.39 2.18 -14.48
CA HIS A 24 -1.60 1.74 -13.78
C HIS A 24 -2.76 2.73 -13.93
N ALA A 25 -2.50 4.04 -13.94
CA ALA A 25 -3.54 5.04 -14.17
C ALA A 25 -4.14 4.95 -15.59
N GLU A 26 -3.29 4.82 -16.62
CA GLU A 26 -3.75 4.60 -18.00
C GLU A 26 -4.49 3.26 -18.14
N TRP A 27 -4.01 2.21 -17.47
CA TRP A 27 -4.70 0.92 -17.41
C TRP A 27 -6.08 1.04 -16.76
N LEU A 28 -6.19 1.69 -15.60
CA LEU A 28 -7.46 1.88 -14.91
C LEU A 28 -8.43 2.73 -15.73
N ALA A 29 -7.94 3.73 -16.45
CA ALA A 29 -8.76 4.48 -17.40
C ALA A 29 -9.29 3.59 -18.54
N ALA A 30 -8.48 2.64 -19.03
CA ALA A 30 -8.87 1.71 -20.08
C ALA A 30 -9.93 0.67 -19.63
N THR A 31 -10.00 0.33 -18.34
CA THR A 31 -11.07 -0.55 -17.80
C THR A 31 -12.43 0.17 -17.70
N GLY A 32 -12.42 1.51 -17.67
CA GLY A 32 -13.61 2.32 -17.43
C GLY A 32 -14.20 2.13 -16.03
N LEU A 33 -13.48 1.51 -15.10
CA LEU A 33 -13.94 1.29 -13.74
C LEU A 33 -14.04 2.63 -13.01
N ALA A 34 -15.25 3.01 -12.60
CA ALA A 34 -15.46 4.14 -11.73
C ALA A 34 -15.28 3.70 -10.28
N LEU A 35 -14.27 4.26 -9.58
CA LEU A 35 -14.00 3.92 -8.17
C LEU A 35 -15.03 4.50 -7.20
N ARG A 36 -15.85 5.45 -7.66
CA ARG A 36 -16.90 6.14 -6.88
C ARG A 36 -16.31 6.75 -5.59
N ASP A 37 -17.09 6.74 -4.51
CA ASP A 37 -16.81 7.49 -3.29
C ASP A 37 -16.28 6.63 -2.15
N SER A 38 -16.45 5.31 -2.24
CA SER A 38 -16.12 4.39 -1.16
C SER A 38 -15.59 3.07 -1.70
N VAL A 39 -14.64 2.50 -0.96
CA VAL A 39 -14.10 1.15 -1.17
C VAL A 39 -15.19 0.08 -1.06
N GLU A 40 -16.30 0.37 -0.36
CA GLU A 40 -17.45 -0.51 -0.24
C GLU A 40 -18.14 -0.80 -1.57
N THR A 41 -17.89 0.02 -2.61
CA THR A 41 -18.41 -0.22 -3.96
C THR A 41 -17.51 -1.16 -4.78
N LEU A 42 -16.32 -1.45 -4.27
CA LEU A 42 -15.28 -2.26 -4.94
C LEU A 42 -15.09 -3.61 -4.25
N ILE A 43 -15.17 -3.64 -2.92
CA ILE A 43 -14.89 -4.80 -2.08
C ILE A 43 -16.16 -5.28 -1.39
N ASP A 44 -16.42 -6.59 -1.43
CA ASP A 44 -17.53 -7.22 -0.71
C ASP A 44 -17.19 -7.37 0.78
N THR A 45 -17.74 -6.49 1.61
CA THR A 45 -17.53 -6.49 3.06
C THR A 45 -18.28 -7.60 3.79
N ASN A 46 -19.17 -8.34 3.12
CA ASN A 46 -19.94 -9.44 3.71
C ASN A 46 -19.20 -10.78 3.66
N GLN A 47 -18.12 -10.87 2.88
CA GLN A 47 -17.29 -12.06 2.77
C GLN A 47 -16.04 -11.95 3.65
N GLY A 48 -15.64 -13.07 4.26
CA GLY A 48 -14.56 -13.06 5.26
C GLY A 48 -13.17 -12.69 4.71
N ASP A 49 -12.92 -12.99 3.43
CA ASP A 49 -11.70 -12.65 2.72
C ASP A 49 -11.73 -11.25 2.09
N LEU A 50 -12.87 -10.54 2.13
CA LEU A 50 -13.04 -9.19 1.59
C LEU A 50 -12.60 -9.11 0.11
N PRO A 51 -13.13 -9.94 -0.79
CA PRO A 51 -12.74 -9.97 -2.19
C PRO A 51 -13.29 -8.77 -2.94
N LEU A 52 -12.71 -8.43 -4.09
CA LEU A 52 -13.38 -7.54 -5.04
C LEU A 52 -14.70 -8.16 -5.49
N PHE A 53 -15.73 -7.34 -5.71
CA PHE A 53 -16.98 -7.81 -6.30
C PHE A 53 -16.74 -8.50 -7.66
N PRO A 54 -17.46 -9.58 -8.00
CA PRO A 54 -17.31 -10.27 -9.28
C PRO A 54 -17.42 -9.32 -10.48
N GLU A 55 -18.35 -8.38 -10.44
CA GLU A 55 -18.56 -7.38 -11.50
C GLU A 55 -17.34 -6.46 -11.68
N VAL A 56 -16.69 -6.10 -10.56
CA VAL A 56 -15.45 -5.34 -10.57
C VAL A 56 -14.33 -6.19 -11.18
N GLN A 57 -14.17 -7.44 -10.72
CA GLN A 57 -13.15 -8.35 -11.26
C GLN A 57 -13.30 -8.58 -12.76
N ASP A 58 -14.52 -8.73 -13.26
CA ASP A 58 -14.80 -8.89 -14.68
C ASP A 58 -14.48 -7.61 -15.46
N GLN A 59 -14.81 -6.43 -14.91
CA GLN A 59 -14.47 -5.15 -15.54
C GLN A 59 -12.96 -4.88 -15.61
N LEU A 60 -12.17 -5.41 -14.67
CA LEU A 60 -10.71 -5.29 -14.69
C LEU A 60 -10.04 -6.11 -15.81
N ARG A 61 -10.76 -7.07 -16.42
CA ARG A 61 -10.23 -7.93 -17.49
C ARG A 61 -10.36 -7.22 -18.84
N LEU A 62 -9.28 -6.60 -19.28
CA LEU A 62 -9.20 -6.05 -20.63
C LEU A 62 -9.23 -7.17 -21.68
N THR A 63 -9.92 -6.93 -22.80
CA THR A 63 -9.81 -7.79 -23.99
C THR A 63 -8.41 -7.67 -24.59
N SER A 64 -7.96 -8.68 -25.33
CA SER A 64 -6.65 -8.64 -26.00
C SER A 64 -6.50 -7.41 -26.91
N GLN A 65 -7.58 -6.99 -27.57
CA GLN A 65 -7.57 -5.77 -28.39
C GLN A 65 -7.44 -4.50 -27.54
N ALA A 66 -8.16 -4.40 -26.43
CA ALA A 66 -8.04 -3.25 -25.51
C ALA A 66 -6.64 -3.17 -24.90
N GLN A 67 -6.05 -4.31 -24.55
CA GLN A 67 -4.70 -4.40 -24.03
C GLN A 67 -3.65 -3.93 -25.06
N GLU A 68 -3.74 -4.36 -26.31
CA GLU A 68 -2.81 -3.90 -27.35
C GLU A 68 -2.98 -2.39 -27.64
N ASN A 69 -4.23 -1.90 -27.67
CA ASN A 69 -4.50 -0.47 -27.83
C ASN A 69 -3.89 0.36 -26.69
N LEU A 70 -3.98 -0.13 -25.44
CA LEU A 70 -3.36 0.49 -24.28
C LEU A 70 -1.83 0.50 -24.41
N LEU A 71 -1.21 -0.62 -24.81
CA LEU A 71 0.24 -0.69 -25.04
C LEU A 71 0.69 0.30 -26.12
N GLN A 72 -0.03 0.39 -27.24
CA GLN A 72 0.26 1.38 -28.28
C GLN A 72 0.16 2.82 -27.77
N ARG A 73 -0.84 3.12 -26.93
CA ARG A 73 -0.96 4.43 -26.27
C ARG A 73 0.23 4.70 -25.36
N LEU A 74 0.60 3.75 -24.50
CA LEU A 74 1.73 3.89 -23.58
C LEU A 74 3.06 4.10 -24.33
N ARG A 75 3.28 3.42 -25.46
CA ARG A 75 4.44 3.66 -26.33
C ARG A 75 4.51 5.11 -26.83
N ARG A 76 3.35 5.71 -27.14
CA ARG A 76 3.28 7.14 -27.53
C ARG A 76 3.54 8.07 -26.35
N VAL A 77 3.01 7.74 -25.17
CA VAL A 77 3.24 8.53 -23.95
C VAL A 77 4.72 8.59 -23.59
N PHE A 78 5.45 7.48 -23.74
CA PHE A 78 6.87 7.41 -23.41
C PHE A 78 7.80 7.64 -24.62
N ALA A 79 7.28 8.07 -25.78
CA ALA A 79 8.07 8.14 -27.02
C ALA A 79 9.29 9.06 -26.90
N ASP A 80 9.10 10.26 -26.33
CA ASP A 80 10.15 11.27 -26.23
C ASP A 80 11.24 10.87 -25.21
N ASP A 81 10.87 10.13 -24.17
CA ASP A 81 11.78 9.68 -23.10
C ASP A 81 12.32 8.25 -23.32
N TRP A 82 11.93 7.58 -24.41
CA TRP A 82 12.14 6.14 -24.58
C TRP A 82 13.62 5.73 -24.51
N GLU A 83 14.49 6.44 -25.24
CA GLU A 83 15.93 6.15 -25.26
C GLU A 83 16.56 6.38 -23.89
N TYR A 84 16.20 7.49 -23.25
CA TYR A 84 16.67 7.85 -21.91
C TYR A 84 16.27 6.82 -20.85
N LEU A 85 15.01 6.37 -20.89
CA LEU A 85 14.49 5.37 -19.97
C LEU A 85 15.07 3.98 -20.26
N SER A 86 15.21 3.59 -21.53
CA SER A 86 15.80 2.30 -21.92
C SER A 86 17.24 2.15 -21.41
N ALA A 87 18.00 3.24 -21.33
CA ALA A 87 19.35 3.24 -20.76
C ALA A 87 19.42 2.85 -19.26
N THR A 88 18.29 2.77 -18.55
CA THR A 88 18.24 2.32 -17.15
C THR A 88 18.36 0.80 -16.99
N GLY A 89 18.17 0.04 -18.07
CA GLY A 89 18.27 -1.42 -18.10
C GLY A 89 17.05 -2.19 -17.58
N TRP A 90 16.09 -1.53 -16.93
CA TRP A 90 14.84 -2.16 -16.48
C TRP A 90 13.62 -1.75 -17.32
N PHE A 91 13.66 -0.58 -17.95
CA PHE A 91 12.56 -0.08 -18.78
C PHE A 91 12.64 -0.62 -20.20
N GLY A 92 11.48 -0.93 -20.79
CA GLY A 92 11.35 -1.36 -22.18
C GLY A 92 10.00 -1.99 -22.46
N GLU A 93 9.85 -2.55 -23.65
CA GLU A 93 8.60 -3.17 -24.13
C GLU A 93 8.13 -4.31 -23.21
N ASP A 94 9.05 -5.18 -22.78
CA ASP A 94 8.74 -6.28 -21.87
C ASP A 94 8.28 -5.80 -20.50
N TRP A 95 8.83 -4.68 -20.02
CA TRP A 95 8.42 -4.07 -18.75
C TRP A 95 7.00 -3.52 -18.85
N LEU A 96 6.69 -2.76 -19.91
CA LEU A 96 5.33 -2.24 -20.14
C LEU A 96 4.30 -3.37 -20.20
N ARG A 97 4.60 -4.43 -20.97
CA ARG A 97 3.74 -5.61 -21.07
C ARG A 97 3.49 -6.25 -19.71
N LYS A 98 4.55 -6.51 -18.93
CA LYS A 98 4.45 -7.11 -17.59
C LYS A 98 3.65 -6.25 -16.63
N VAL A 99 3.83 -4.93 -16.65
CA VAL A 99 3.08 -4.02 -15.77
C VAL A 99 1.59 -4.03 -16.14
N VAL A 100 1.24 -3.96 -17.42
CA VAL A 100 -0.16 -4.00 -17.88
C VAL A 100 -0.81 -5.35 -17.57
N GLU A 101 -0.12 -6.46 -17.83
CA GLU A 101 -0.63 -7.82 -17.54
C GLU A 101 -0.83 -8.08 -16.05
N GLY A 102 0.04 -7.53 -15.20
CA GLY A 102 -0.02 -7.66 -13.75
C GLY A 102 -0.92 -6.62 -13.05
N ALA A 103 -1.45 -5.64 -13.79
CA ALA A 103 -2.23 -4.55 -13.22
C ALA A 103 -3.51 -5.00 -12.49
N PRO A 104 -4.30 -6.00 -12.96
CA PRO A 104 -5.46 -6.48 -12.22
C PRO A 104 -5.11 -7.01 -10.82
N GLN A 105 -4.03 -7.78 -10.71
CA GLN A 105 -3.56 -8.30 -9.44
C GLN A 105 -2.96 -7.18 -8.58
N ALA A 106 -2.21 -6.26 -9.17
CA ALA A 106 -1.68 -5.11 -8.43
C ALA A 106 -2.79 -4.23 -7.86
N PHE A 107 -3.90 -4.04 -8.59
CA PHE A 107 -5.07 -3.29 -8.14
C PHE A 107 -5.73 -3.96 -6.94
N ASP A 108 -5.99 -5.27 -7.02
CA ASP A 108 -6.54 -6.02 -5.89
C ASP A 108 -5.65 -5.92 -4.66
N ARG A 109 -4.33 -6.12 -4.83
CA ARG A 109 -3.34 -6.07 -3.75
C ARG A 109 -3.16 -4.69 -3.15
N ALA A 110 -3.47 -3.62 -3.87
CA ALA A 110 -3.42 -2.25 -3.34
C ALA A 110 -4.38 -2.06 -2.14
N PHE A 111 -5.41 -2.89 -2.02
CA PHE A 111 -6.35 -2.86 -0.88
C PHE A 111 -5.94 -3.75 0.31
N ASP A 112 -4.77 -4.42 0.27
CA ASP A 112 -4.32 -5.28 1.37
C ASP A 112 -4.28 -4.54 2.72
N THR A 113 -3.70 -3.34 2.74
CA THR A 113 -3.61 -2.51 3.94
C THR A 113 -5.01 -2.16 4.46
N TRP A 114 -5.93 -1.77 3.57
CA TRP A 114 -7.32 -1.48 3.93
C TRP A 114 -8.01 -2.72 4.51
N ARG A 115 -7.85 -3.90 3.90
CA ARG A 115 -8.41 -5.16 4.39
C ARG A 115 -7.91 -5.52 5.78
N GLU A 116 -6.63 -5.25 6.06
CA GLU A 116 -6.04 -5.47 7.39
C GLU A 116 -6.66 -4.54 8.45
N LEU A 117 -6.81 -3.25 8.12
CA LEU A 117 -7.48 -2.28 8.99
C LEU A 117 -8.94 -2.67 9.23
N TYR A 118 -9.67 -3.05 8.18
CA TYR A 118 -11.07 -3.43 8.26
C TYR A 118 -11.28 -4.70 9.09
N ARG A 119 -10.49 -5.76 8.84
CA ARG A 119 -10.53 -6.99 9.66
C ARG A 119 -10.19 -6.72 11.12
N SER A 120 -9.25 -5.81 11.38
CA SER A 120 -8.94 -5.39 12.75
C SER A 120 -10.14 -4.74 13.42
N ALA A 121 -10.82 -3.82 12.73
CA ALA A 121 -12.03 -3.17 13.25
C ALA A 121 -13.15 -4.20 13.49
N MET A 122 -13.38 -5.14 12.57
CA MET A 122 -14.32 -6.25 12.78
C MET A 122 -13.97 -7.11 14.00
N THR A 123 -12.68 -7.40 14.20
CA THR A 123 -12.20 -8.16 15.37
C THR A 123 -12.44 -7.40 16.66
N LEU A 124 -12.17 -6.08 16.68
CA LEU A 124 -12.44 -5.19 17.80
C LEU A 124 -13.94 -5.14 18.13
N HIS A 125 -14.79 -5.08 17.10
CA HIS A 125 -16.24 -5.12 17.24
C HIS A 125 -16.71 -6.43 17.87
N ALA A 126 -16.22 -7.57 17.37
CA ALA A 126 -16.56 -8.88 17.91
C ALA A 126 -16.06 -9.08 19.36
N GLU A 127 -14.89 -8.54 19.71
CA GLU A 127 -14.39 -8.49 21.09
C GLU A 127 -15.33 -7.65 21.97
N GLY A 128 -15.75 -6.49 21.49
CA GLY A 128 -16.70 -5.62 22.17
C GLY A 128 -18.04 -6.30 22.44
N LEU A 129 -18.60 -7.01 21.46
CA LEU A 129 -19.84 -7.79 21.62
C LEU A 129 -19.72 -8.82 22.74
N LYS A 130 -18.62 -9.60 22.76
CA LYS A 130 -18.37 -10.61 23.82
C LYS A 130 -18.28 -9.98 25.21
N ARG A 131 -17.63 -8.82 25.34
CA ARG A 131 -17.50 -8.11 26.62
C ARG A 131 -18.79 -7.44 27.07
N SER A 132 -19.59 -6.95 26.12
CA SER A 132 -20.88 -6.32 26.38
C SER A 132 -22.00 -7.29 26.81
N ASP A 133 -21.71 -8.61 26.85
CA ASP A 133 -22.68 -9.63 27.26
C ASP A 133 -23.31 -9.27 28.63
N PRO A 134 -24.66 -9.29 28.76
CA PRO A 134 -25.34 -8.94 29.99
C PRO A 134 -24.89 -9.73 31.23
N ARG A 135 -24.30 -10.92 31.04
CA ARG A 135 -23.77 -11.78 32.10
C ARG A 135 -22.45 -11.29 32.70
N ASN A 136 -21.73 -10.40 32.01
CA ASN A 136 -20.45 -9.88 32.48
C ASN A 136 -20.63 -8.74 33.50
N PRO A 137 -19.61 -8.45 34.33
CA PRO A 137 -19.64 -7.34 35.28
C PRO A 137 -19.91 -5.98 34.60
N PRO A 138 -20.52 -5.01 35.30
CA PRO A 138 -20.81 -3.68 34.74
C PRO A 138 -19.63 -2.99 34.04
N ALA A 139 -18.45 -3.02 34.64
CA ALA A 139 -17.25 -2.40 34.07
C ALA A 139 -16.81 -3.06 32.75
N GLU A 140 -16.90 -4.39 32.64
CA GLU A 140 -16.58 -5.11 31.40
C GLU A 140 -17.62 -4.83 30.30
N ARG A 141 -18.89 -4.69 30.68
CA ARG A 141 -19.94 -4.32 29.73
C ARG A 141 -19.73 -2.93 29.17
N GLU A 142 -19.42 -1.96 30.02
CA GLU A 142 -19.10 -0.59 29.62
C GLU A 142 -17.88 -0.54 28.68
N GLU A 143 -16.84 -1.31 29.01
CA GLU A 143 -15.69 -1.51 28.14
C GLU A 143 -16.10 -2.06 26.78
N GLY A 144 -16.91 -3.13 26.75
CA GLY A 144 -17.39 -3.76 25.51
C GLY A 144 -18.15 -2.78 24.63
N LEU A 145 -19.05 -1.98 25.22
CA LEU A 145 -19.78 -0.93 24.49
C LEU A 145 -18.84 0.15 23.93
N ARG A 146 -17.75 0.48 24.64
CA ARG A 146 -16.73 1.40 24.12
C ARG A 146 -16.00 0.82 22.91
N LEU A 147 -15.61 -0.45 22.97
CA LEU A 147 -14.94 -1.14 21.84
C LEU A 147 -15.86 -1.24 20.61
N ILE A 148 -17.16 -1.49 20.80
CA ILE A 148 -18.15 -1.51 19.71
C ILE A 148 -18.20 -0.16 19.01
N ARG A 149 -18.35 0.93 19.77
CA ARG A 149 -18.40 2.30 19.21
C ARG A 149 -17.11 2.65 18.47
N GLU A 150 -15.96 2.32 19.07
CA GLU A 150 -14.65 2.55 18.45
C GLU A 150 -14.50 1.78 17.13
N ALA A 151 -14.90 0.51 17.11
CA ALA A 151 -14.82 -0.33 15.94
C ALA A 151 -15.76 0.13 14.82
N GLN A 152 -17.00 0.50 15.15
CA GLN A 152 -17.96 1.07 14.20
C GLN A 152 -17.37 2.30 13.54
N ARG A 153 -16.80 3.20 14.34
CA ARG A 153 -16.22 4.42 13.82
C ARG A 153 -14.99 4.19 12.93
N GLN A 154 -14.15 3.22 13.27
CA GLN A 154 -13.06 2.80 12.37
C GLN A 154 -13.61 2.28 11.03
N MET A 155 -14.67 1.46 11.05
CA MET A 155 -15.30 0.96 9.82
C MET A 155 -15.91 2.10 9.00
N ASP A 156 -16.56 3.08 9.63
CA ASP A 156 -17.14 4.23 8.93
C ASP A 156 -16.07 5.08 8.25
N LEU A 157 -14.94 5.35 8.92
CA LEU A 157 -13.79 6.03 8.32
C LEU A 157 -13.21 5.25 7.12
N LEU A 158 -13.05 3.93 7.26
CA LEU A 158 -12.53 3.06 6.19
C LEU A 158 -13.46 2.97 4.99
N LEU A 159 -14.77 3.10 5.21
CA LEU A 159 -15.81 3.07 4.18
C LEU A 159 -16.20 4.48 3.72
N GLN A 160 -15.47 5.53 4.13
CA GLN A 160 -15.73 6.93 3.76
C GLN A 160 -17.17 7.39 4.09
N ARG A 161 -17.76 6.86 5.16
CA ARG A 161 -19.11 7.22 5.65
C ARG A 161 -19.02 8.41 6.60
N ASP A 162 -19.88 9.41 6.40
CA ASP A 162 -19.91 10.64 7.20
C ASP A 162 -18.56 11.38 7.27
N VAL A 163 -17.77 11.30 6.20
CA VAL A 163 -16.50 12.01 6.03
C VAL A 163 -16.50 12.73 4.68
N ALA A 164 -16.18 14.02 4.68
CA ALA A 164 -16.03 14.78 3.45
C ALA A 164 -14.94 14.17 2.55
N ARG A 165 -15.20 14.10 1.23
CA ARG A 165 -14.27 13.48 0.26
C ARG A 165 -12.88 14.14 0.31
N GLU A 166 -12.84 15.47 0.43
CA GLU A 166 -11.61 16.25 0.58
C GLU A 166 -10.81 15.92 1.85
N GLU A 167 -11.44 15.40 2.90
CA GLU A 167 -10.80 15.14 4.21
C GLU A 167 -10.46 13.66 4.43
N GLY A 168 -11.08 12.75 3.68
CA GLY A 168 -10.90 11.30 3.89
C GLY A 168 -9.63 10.73 3.27
N ASP A 169 -8.79 10.10 4.09
CA ASP A 169 -7.62 9.31 3.63
C ASP A 169 -8.04 8.06 2.83
N PHE A 170 -9.29 7.61 2.97
CA PHE A 170 -9.82 6.37 2.36
C PHE A 170 -10.71 6.62 1.13
N TYR A 171 -10.82 7.87 0.66
CA TYR A 171 -11.41 8.15 -0.65
C TYR A 171 -10.64 7.35 -1.73
N PRO A 172 -11.28 6.49 -2.55
CA PRO A 172 -10.59 5.46 -3.32
C PRO A 172 -9.41 5.94 -4.17
N TYR A 173 -9.54 7.08 -4.86
CA TYR A 173 -8.44 7.64 -5.67
C TYR A 173 -7.26 8.08 -4.81
N ARG A 174 -7.52 8.72 -3.66
CA ARG A 174 -6.48 9.15 -2.73
C ARG A 174 -5.83 7.96 -2.03
N TYR A 175 -6.64 6.97 -1.64
CA TYR A 175 -6.17 5.74 -1.05
C TYR A 175 -5.21 5.00 -2.00
N LEU A 176 -5.64 4.72 -3.24
CA LEU A 176 -4.79 4.05 -4.22
C LEU A 176 -3.51 4.83 -4.55
N ALA A 177 -3.56 6.16 -4.51
CA ALA A 177 -2.38 6.98 -4.68
C ALA A 177 -1.41 6.85 -3.48
N SER A 178 -1.93 6.78 -2.26
CA SER A 178 -1.12 6.52 -1.05
C SER A 178 -0.55 5.10 -1.01
N GLU A 179 -1.18 4.13 -1.68
CA GLU A 179 -0.69 2.76 -1.81
C GLU A 179 0.21 2.54 -3.05
N GLU A 180 0.71 3.63 -3.66
CA GLU A 180 1.57 3.61 -4.87
C GLU A 180 0.95 2.95 -6.11
N PHE A 181 -0.37 2.71 -6.11
CA PHE A 181 -1.06 2.19 -7.28
C PHE A 181 -1.35 3.29 -8.30
N LEU A 182 -1.78 4.48 -7.84
CA LEU A 182 -1.99 5.67 -8.67
C LEU A 182 -0.93 6.75 -8.41
N PRO A 183 -0.73 7.69 -9.34
CA PRO A 183 0.14 8.84 -9.09
C PRO A 183 -0.41 9.70 -7.95
N GLY A 184 0.36 9.81 -6.86
CA GLY A 184 0.03 10.62 -5.70
C GLY A 184 0.98 11.80 -5.53
N TYR A 185 0.76 12.89 -6.26
CA TYR A 185 1.56 14.09 -6.06
C TYR A 185 1.25 14.67 -4.67
N ASN A 186 2.28 14.85 -3.85
CA ASN A 186 2.19 15.36 -2.48
C ASN A 186 1.52 14.42 -1.45
N LEU A 187 1.34 13.14 -1.77
CA LEU A 187 0.89 12.12 -0.81
C LEU A 187 2.07 11.34 -0.26
N MET A 188 1.98 10.94 1.02
CA MET A 188 2.95 10.02 1.61
C MET A 188 2.77 8.64 0.99
N ALA A 189 3.80 8.14 0.31
CA ALA A 189 3.80 6.81 -0.25
C ALA A 189 3.89 5.74 0.86
N LEU A 190 2.98 4.78 0.80
CA LEU A 190 2.84 3.64 1.70
C LEU A 190 2.96 4.00 3.19
N PRO A 191 2.08 4.88 3.69
CA PRO A 191 2.16 5.37 5.05
C PRO A 191 1.82 4.25 6.04
N VAL A 192 2.42 4.34 7.22
CA VAL A 192 1.91 3.58 8.37
C VAL A 192 0.77 4.39 8.96
N ARG A 193 -0.35 3.72 9.28
CA ARG A 193 -1.55 4.36 9.82
C ARG A 193 -1.80 3.90 11.25
N ALA A 194 -2.21 4.83 12.10
CA ALA A 194 -2.66 4.55 13.46
C ALA A 194 -4.03 5.19 13.70
N PHE A 195 -4.95 4.47 14.32
CA PHE A 195 -6.23 5.05 14.73
C PHE A 195 -6.06 5.82 16.04
N VAL A 196 -6.59 7.04 16.07
CA VAL A 196 -6.60 7.91 17.25
C VAL A 196 -8.05 8.24 17.61
N PRO A 197 -8.53 7.90 18.83
CA PRO A 197 -9.91 8.14 19.25
C PRO A 197 -10.12 9.60 19.70
N ARG A 198 -9.96 10.56 18.77
CA ARG A 198 -10.12 12.00 19.02
C ARG A 198 -11.36 12.54 18.31
N LYS A 199 -12.26 13.21 19.04
CA LYS A 199 -13.59 13.60 18.53
C LYS A 199 -14.31 12.35 17.99
N GLU A 200 -14.66 12.34 16.72
CA GLU A 200 -15.18 11.18 16.01
C GLU A 200 -14.07 10.17 15.63
N GLY A 201 -12.81 10.35 16.02
CA GLY A 201 -11.72 9.45 15.62
C GLY A 201 -11.17 9.71 14.22
N GLU A 202 -9.88 9.48 14.07
CA GLU A 202 -9.14 9.73 12.82
C GLU A 202 -8.01 8.71 12.63
N TYR A 203 -7.64 8.44 11.37
CA TYR A 203 -6.42 7.71 11.06
C TYR A 203 -5.28 8.69 10.83
N VAL A 204 -4.21 8.54 11.59
CA VAL A 204 -3.00 9.33 11.46
C VAL A 204 -2.01 8.59 10.57
N SER A 205 -1.70 9.18 9.41
CA SER A 205 -0.73 8.67 8.46
C SER A 205 0.67 9.22 8.74
N ARG A 206 1.69 8.36 8.73
CA ARG A 206 3.11 8.72 8.92
C ARG A 206 4.01 8.03 7.90
N PRO A 207 5.08 8.70 7.43
CA PRO A 207 6.14 8.02 6.69
C PRO A 207 6.76 6.93 7.55
N ARG A 208 7.17 5.82 6.94
CA ARG A 208 7.67 4.64 7.66
C ARG A 208 8.79 4.93 8.65
N THR A 209 9.73 5.81 8.28
CA THR A 209 10.86 6.17 9.14
C THR A 209 10.41 6.84 10.44
N LEU A 210 9.42 7.73 10.36
CA LEU A 210 8.85 8.42 11.52
C LEU A 210 7.90 7.51 12.31
N ALA A 211 7.13 6.67 11.63
CA ALA A 211 6.23 5.72 12.26
C ALA A 211 6.95 4.73 13.20
N ILE A 212 8.20 4.35 12.90
CA ILE A 212 9.00 3.49 13.77
C ILE A 212 9.21 4.13 15.15
N THR A 213 9.41 5.45 15.20
CA THR A 213 9.63 6.15 16.47
C THR A 213 8.33 6.63 17.11
N GLU A 214 7.30 6.95 16.34
CA GLU A 214 6.04 7.47 16.90
C GLU A 214 5.05 6.36 17.30
N PHE A 215 4.96 5.28 16.52
CA PHE A 215 3.94 4.23 16.71
C PHE A 215 4.48 2.98 17.42
N ALA A 216 5.75 2.97 17.81
CA ALA A 216 6.29 1.86 18.59
C ALA A 216 5.57 1.73 19.95
N PRO A 217 5.35 0.50 20.44
CA PRO A 217 4.74 0.30 21.76
C PRO A 217 5.48 1.05 22.86
N GLY A 218 4.75 1.79 23.69
CA GLY A 218 5.30 2.61 24.78
C GLY A 218 5.77 4.00 24.36
N ASN A 219 5.82 4.31 23.06
CA ASN A 219 6.13 5.66 22.60
C ASN A 219 4.89 6.54 22.56
N VAL A 220 5.16 7.85 22.58
CA VAL A 220 4.14 8.89 22.60
C VAL A 220 4.03 9.54 21.21
N LEU A 221 2.82 9.53 20.67
CA LEU A 221 2.42 10.25 19.48
C LEU A 221 1.81 11.60 19.89
N TYR A 222 2.43 12.69 19.45
CA TYR A 222 1.83 14.01 19.50
C TYR A 222 1.09 14.29 18.19
N HIS A 223 -0.22 14.50 18.27
CA HIS A 223 -1.04 14.78 17.09
C HIS A 223 -2.13 15.79 17.40
N GLN A 224 -2.14 16.92 16.67
CA GLN A 224 -3.12 18.00 16.77
C GLN A 224 -3.41 18.46 18.22
N GLY A 225 -2.35 18.62 19.01
CA GLY A 225 -2.42 19.07 20.41
C GLY A 225 -2.81 17.98 21.42
N GLY A 226 -3.04 16.75 20.97
CA GLY A 226 -3.25 15.58 21.83
C GLY A 226 -1.99 14.74 21.98
N GLU A 227 -1.90 14.05 23.13
CA GLU A 227 -0.86 13.08 23.46
C GLU A 227 -1.46 11.67 23.50
N TRP A 228 -0.86 10.73 22.76
CA TRP A 228 -1.39 9.38 22.59
C TRP A 228 -0.30 8.34 22.75
N THR A 229 -0.62 7.20 23.37
CA THR A 229 0.30 6.06 23.48
C THR A 229 -0.24 4.87 22.72
N ALA A 230 0.61 4.24 21.90
CA ALA A 230 0.24 3.05 21.14
C ALA A 230 -0.08 1.89 22.10
N ARG A 231 -1.36 1.48 22.16
CA ARG A 231 -1.83 0.40 23.05
C ARG A 231 -1.94 -0.98 22.37
N ARG A 232 -2.12 -1.01 21.05
CA ARG A 232 -2.33 -2.24 20.28
C ARG A 232 -1.58 -2.16 18.96
N LEU A 233 -0.90 -3.25 18.61
CA LEU A 233 -0.30 -3.44 17.29
C LEU A 233 -1.23 -4.30 16.43
N LEU A 234 -1.50 -3.85 15.21
CA LEU A 234 -2.22 -4.64 14.22
C LEU A 234 -1.28 -5.73 13.68
N SER A 235 -1.55 -6.97 14.08
CA SER A 235 -0.82 -8.12 13.55
C SER A 235 -1.56 -8.69 12.35
N PRO A 236 -0.85 -9.00 11.25
CA PRO A 236 -1.47 -9.66 10.10
C PRO A 236 -1.94 -11.08 10.47
N PRO A 237 -2.82 -11.68 9.66
CA PRO A 237 -3.12 -13.11 9.76
C PRO A 237 -1.83 -13.95 9.78
N GLY A 238 -1.72 -14.87 10.75
CA GLY A 238 -0.49 -15.65 10.99
C GLY A 238 0.58 -14.97 11.86
N GLY A 239 0.29 -13.78 12.40
CA GLY A 239 1.15 -13.05 13.32
C GLY A 239 2.38 -12.42 12.64
N LEU A 240 3.23 -11.74 13.40
CA LEU A 240 4.40 -11.04 12.84
C LEU A 240 5.35 -11.96 12.07
N LYS A 241 5.38 -13.27 12.40
CA LYS A 241 6.18 -14.27 11.69
C LYS A 241 5.83 -14.36 10.20
N SER A 242 4.57 -14.17 9.81
CA SER A 242 4.16 -14.21 8.40
C SER A 242 4.73 -13.06 7.57
N ARG A 243 5.22 -11.98 8.22
CA ARG A 243 5.90 -10.86 7.56
C ARG A 243 7.39 -11.05 7.37
N PHE A 244 7.99 -12.06 7.99
CA PHE A 244 9.40 -12.35 7.77
C PHE A 244 9.56 -12.96 6.38
N ARG A 245 10.35 -12.29 5.55
CA ARG A 245 10.80 -12.79 4.26
C ARG A 245 12.30 -13.02 4.34
N GLU A 246 12.76 -14.15 3.84
CA GLU A 246 14.19 -14.40 3.64
C GLU A 246 14.57 -13.91 2.25
N LEU A 247 15.65 -13.14 2.15
CA LEU A 247 16.17 -12.63 0.89
C LEU A 247 17.66 -12.91 0.80
N TRP A 248 18.12 -13.18 -0.40
CA TRP A 248 19.50 -13.55 -0.69
C TRP A 248 20.18 -12.38 -1.39
N GLY A 249 21.25 -11.82 -0.80
CA GLY A 249 22.00 -10.74 -1.42
C GLY A 249 23.21 -11.27 -2.18
N CYS A 250 23.40 -10.83 -3.43
CA CYS A 250 24.62 -11.10 -4.19
C CYS A 250 25.78 -10.26 -3.62
N SER A 251 26.83 -10.92 -3.13
CA SER A 251 28.03 -10.25 -2.62
C SER A 251 28.82 -9.52 -3.70
N ARG A 252 28.67 -9.90 -4.97
CA ARG A 252 29.40 -9.33 -6.11
C ARG A 252 28.82 -8.00 -6.60
N CYS A 253 27.49 -7.89 -6.73
CA CYS A 253 26.82 -6.71 -7.30
C CYS A 253 25.80 -6.06 -6.37
N GLY A 254 25.53 -6.65 -5.20
CA GLY A 254 24.55 -6.14 -4.23
C GLY A 254 23.08 -6.41 -4.58
N HIS A 255 22.78 -7.03 -5.73
CA HIS A 255 21.41 -7.34 -6.13
C HIS A 255 20.76 -8.35 -5.18
N VAL A 256 19.45 -8.21 -4.95
CA VAL A 256 18.68 -9.06 -4.05
C VAL A 256 17.89 -10.07 -4.87
N ALA A 257 18.05 -11.34 -4.56
CA ALA A 257 17.38 -12.46 -5.20
C ALA A 257 16.43 -13.17 -4.22
N PRO A 258 15.38 -13.84 -4.73
CA PRO A 258 14.54 -14.70 -3.91
C PRO A 258 15.38 -15.84 -3.29
N PRO A 259 14.96 -16.38 -2.13
CA PRO A 259 15.65 -17.50 -1.51
C PRO A 259 15.67 -18.70 -2.45
N ARG A 260 16.80 -19.42 -2.50
CA ARG A 260 17.08 -20.56 -3.41
C ARG A 260 17.33 -20.22 -4.87
N ALA A 261 17.48 -18.94 -5.23
CA ALA A 261 18.01 -18.60 -6.55
C ALA A 261 19.46 -19.11 -6.68
N GLU A 262 19.74 -19.84 -7.77
CA GLU A 262 21.09 -20.37 -8.06
C GLU A 262 22.01 -19.33 -8.69
N VAL A 263 21.43 -18.37 -9.42
CA VAL A 263 22.17 -17.31 -10.12
C VAL A 263 21.57 -15.94 -9.81
N CYS A 264 22.43 -14.92 -9.82
CA CYS A 264 22.02 -13.54 -9.67
C CYS A 264 21.29 -13.06 -10.94
N PRO A 265 20.02 -12.58 -10.84
CA PRO A 265 19.26 -12.09 -11.99
C PRO A 265 19.94 -10.94 -12.75
N GLN A 266 20.78 -10.16 -12.05
CA GLN A 266 21.41 -8.97 -12.61
C GLN A 266 22.77 -9.22 -13.26
N CYS A 267 23.63 -10.05 -12.65
CA CYS A 267 25.01 -10.23 -13.10
C CYS A 267 25.37 -11.66 -13.51
N GLY A 268 24.43 -12.60 -13.40
CA GLY A 268 24.63 -14.01 -13.75
C GLY A 268 25.60 -14.77 -12.85
N ALA A 269 26.12 -14.15 -11.79
CA ALA A 269 27.01 -14.83 -10.85
C ALA A 269 26.26 -15.93 -10.07
N SER A 270 26.91 -17.08 -9.87
CA SER A 270 26.42 -18.12 -8.97
C SER A 270 26.17 -17.55 -7.57
N LEU A 271 25.02 -17.83 -6.98
CA LEU A 271 24.66 -17.47 -5.60
C LEU A 271 24.98 -18.64 -4.66
N ASP A 272 26.25 -19.05 -4.67
CA ASP A 272 26.84 -20.05 -3.80
C ASP A 272 27.41 -19.43 -2.51
N GLY A 273 27.89 -20.26 -1.58
CA GLY A 273 28.37 -19.81 -0.26
C GLY A 273 29.42 -18.70 -0.27
N ASN A 274 30.15 -18.50 -1.38
CA ASN A 274 31.13 -17.42 -1.53
C ASN A 274 30.49 -16.08 -2.00
N ASN A 275 29.45 -16.15 -2.81
CA ASN A 275 28.82 -14.98 -3.43
C ASN A 275 27.44 -14.65 -2.83
N LEU A 276 27.04 -15.37 -1.79
CA LEU A 276 25.75 -15.25 -1.13
C LEU A 276 25.86 -14.63 0.26
N ARG A 277 25.15 -13.52 0.47
CA ARG A 277 24.90 -12.95 1.79
C ARG A 277 23.45 -13.19 2.20
N LYS A 278 23.24 -14.16 3.10
CA LYS A 278 21.92 -14.41 3.69
C LYS A 278 21.56 -13.28 4.64
N ARG A 279 20.40 -12.67 4.45
CA ARG A 279 19.87 -11.68 5.37
C ARG A 279 18.37 -11.87 5.53
N ARG A 280 17.91 -11.87 6.78
CA ARG A 280 16.49 -11.74 7.11
C ARG A 280 16.15 -10.26 7.10
N TRP A 281 15.25 -9.87 6.21
CA TRP A 281 14.82 -8.48 6.07
C TRP A 281 13.32 -8.36 6.34
N TRP A 282 12.93 -7.20 6.86
CA TRP A 282 11.55 -6.73 6.78
C TRP A 282 11.35 -6.18 5.37
N THR A 283 10.31 -6.59 4.66
CA THR A 283 9.93 -5.92 3.39
C THR A 283 8.45 -5.65 3.35
N TRP A 284 8.11 -4.38 3.19
CA TRP A 284 6.97 -3.96 2.40
C TRP A 284 7.55 -3.61 1.03
N TRP A 285 7.41 -4.54 0.07
CA TRP A 285 7.88 -4.49 -1.32
C TRP A 285 9.40 -4.36 -1.54
N ALA A 286 9.92 -5.26 -2.37
CA ALA A 286 11.29 -5.22 -2.87
C ALA A 286 11.34 -4.30 -4.10
N SER A 287 11.92 -3.11 -3.95
CA SER A 287 12.49 -2.39 -5.09
C SER A 287 13.97 -2.77 -5.21
N PRO A 288 14.52 -2.97 -6.43
CA PRO A 288 15.93 -3.28 -6.59
C PRO A 288 16.81 -2.12 -6.09
N CYS A 289 17.75 -2.42 -5.18
CA CYS A 289 18.75 -1.47 -4.70
C CYS A 289 19.57 -0.90 -5.86
N ARG A 290 19.68 0.44 -5.93
CA ARG A 290 20.64 1.15 -6.79
C ARG A 290 22.08 0.73 -6.44
N PRO A 291 22.98 0.51 -7.42
CA PRO A 291 24.41 0.46 -7.14
C PRO A 291 24.90 1.88 -6.78
N ARG A 292 25.68 1.99 -5.70
CA ARG A 292 26.48 3.20 -5.42
C ARG A 292 27.49 3.35 -6.56
N CYS A 293 27.41 4.45 -7.30
CA CYS A 293 28.47 4.87 -8.20
C CYS A 293 29.72 5.19 -7.37
N GLY A 294 30.78 4.43 -7.60
CA GLY A 294 32.18 4.80 -7.40
C GLY A 294 32.87 4.68 -8.74
#